data_AF-A0A1I5GSB7-F1
#
_entry.id   AF-A0A1I5GSB7-F1
#
_cell.length_a   1.000
_cell.length_b   1.000
_cell.length_c   1.000
_cell.angle_alpha   90.00
_cell.angle_beta   90.00
_cell.angle_gamma   90.00
#
_symmetry.space_group_name_H-M   'P 1'
#
loop_
_entity.id
_entity.type
_entity.pdbx_description
1 polymer ?
#
loop_
_entity_poly.entity_id
_entity_poly.type
_entity_poly.pdbx_seq_one_letter_code
_entity_poly.pdbx_strand_id
1 'polypeptide(L)' 'MMDERNAGMPDDTGTDTAYFQQRAEWHEHRAMVAKDSSSRLLHRKFAGLYHARSRS' A
#
# COMPACT_ATOMS: atom_id res chain seq x y z
N MET A 1 36.32 -9.00 9.55
CA MET A 1 35.79 -8.65 10.89
C MET A 1 34.92 -7.43 10.71
N MET A 2 33.71 -7.52 11.27
CA MET A 2 32.58 -6.59 11.13
C MET A 2 32.92 -5.19 11.66
N ASP A 3 32.33 -4.17 11.05
CA ASP A 3 31.79 -3.04 11.81
C ASP A 3 30.56 -2.48 11.09
N GLU A 4 29.44 -3.05 11.51
CA GLU A 4 28.10 -2.51 11.44
C GLU A 4 28.08 -1.02 11.80
N ARG A 5 27.99 -0.15 10.80
CA ARG A 5 27.34 1.13 10.97
C ARG A 5 25.89 0.97 10.54
N ASN A 6 25.11 0.53 11.52
CA ASN A 6 23.68 0.73 11.70
C ASN A 6 23.29 2.15 11.25
N ALA A 7 23.10 2.32 9.94
CA ALA A 7 22.53 3.52 9.37
C ALA A 7 21.06 3.50 9.80
N GLY A 8 20.74 4.39 10.73
CA GLY A 8 19.44 4.47 11.37
C GLY A 8 18.31 4.28 10.36
N MET A 9 17.49 3.27 10.63
CA MET A 9 16.17 3.14 10.01
C MET A 9 15.52 4.51 10.06
N PRO A 10 15.20 5.14 8.92
CA PRO A 10 14.33 6.30 8.97
C PRO A 10 13.06 5.86 9.69
N ASP A 11 12.49 6.76 10.46
CA ASP A 11 11.17 6.64 11.06
C ASP A 11 10.16 6.43 9.90
N ASP A 12 10.04 5.19 9.43
CA ASP A 12 9.46 4.81 8.12
C ASP A 12 7.92 4.78 8.20
N THR A 13 7.35 4.87 9.40
CA THR A 13 5.90 4.76 9.63
C THR A 13 5.09 5.84 8.90
N GLY A 14 5.62 7.07 8.78
CA GLY A 14 4.97 8.16 8.03
C GLY A 14 5.00 7.97 6.51
N THR A 15 6.09 7.42 5.98
CA THR A 15 6.24 7.13 4.54
C THR A 15 5.43 5.90 4.14
N ASP A 16 5.43 4.87 4.99
CA ASP A 16 4.69 3.61 4.82
C ASP A 16 3.17 3.88 4.81
N THR A 17 2.68 4.74 5.72
CA THR A 17 1.27 5.14 5.76
C THR A 17 0.81 5.87 4.49
N ALA A 18 1.56 6.90 4.07
CA ALA A 18 1.24 7.65 2.86
C ALA A 18 1.36 6.79 1.59
N TYR A 19 2.31 5.84 1.55
CA TYR A 19 2.43 4.88 0.48
C TYR A 19 1.19 3.99 0.39
N PHE A 20 0.77 3.39 1.51
CA PHE A 20 -0.39 2.51 1.52
C PHE A 20 -1.69 3.24 1.20
N GLN A 21 -1.84 4.49 1.65
CA GLN A 21 -3.00 5.30 1.27
C GLN A 21 -3.05 5.53 -0.25
N GLN A 22 -1.97 6.04 -0.85
CA GLN A 22 -1.90 6.25 -2.30
C GLN A 22 -2.13 4.95 -3.09
N ARG A 23 -1.63 3.82 -2.55
CA ARG A 23 -1.80 2.51 -3.17
C ARG A 23 -3.24 2.01 -3.10
N ALA A 24 -3.93 2.29 -2.00
CA ALA A 24 -5.36 2.00 -1.87
C ALA A 24 -6.18 2.77 -2.92
N GLU A 25 -5.96 4.09 -3.02
CA GLU A 25 -6.64 4.97 -3.98
C GLU A 25 -6.39 4.53 -5.43
N TRP A 26 -5.15 4.14 -5.75
CA TRP A 26 -4.82 3.59 -7.07
C TRP A 26 -5.64 2.33 -7.38
N HIS A 27 -5.78 1.41 -6.42
CA HIS A 27 -6.58 0.21 -6.58
C HIS A 27 -8.08 0.51 -6.72
N GLU A 28 -8.61 1.49 -5.98
CA GLU A 28 -10.00 1.93 -6.13
C GLU A 28 -10.27 2.47 -7.55
N HIS A 29 -9.38 3.33 -8.06
CA HIS A 29 -9.49 3.85 -9.42
C HIS A 29 -9.47 2.71 -10.46
N ARG A 30 -8.55 1.75 -10.30
CA ARG A 30 -8.47 0.58 -11.18
C ARG A 30 -9.73 -0.29 -11.13
N ALA A 31 -10.37 -0.41 -9.97
CA ALA A 31 -11.65 -1.11 -9.85
C ALA A 31 -12.78 -0.40 -10.62
N MET A 32 -12.79 0.94 -10.64
CA MET A 32 -13.79 1.72 -11.39
C MET A 32 -13.68 1.51 -12.90
N VAL A 33 -12.46 1.44 -13.44
CA VAL A 33 -12.23 1.29 -14.90
C VAL A 33 -12.08 -0.17 -15.37
N ALA A 34 -12.15 -1.14 -14.45
CA ALA A 34 -12.03 -2.57 -14.79
C ALA A 34 -13.24 -3.06 -15.61
N LYS A 35 -12.94 -3.68 -16.76
CA LYS A 35 -13.93 -4.19 -17.73
C LYS A 35 -14.64 -5.45 -17.23
N ASP A 36 -13.90 -6.34 -16.56
CA ASP A 36 -14.42 -7.60 -16.04
C ASP A 36 -14.63 -7.58 -14.52
N SER A 37 -15.63 -8.35 -14.08
CA SER A 37 -16.03 -8.44 -12.68
C SER A 37 -14.94 -9.04 -11.78
N SER A 38 -14.10 -9.95 -12.31
CA SER A 38 -12.98 -10.56 -11.59
C SER A 38 -11.90 -9.54 -11.22
N SER A 39 -11.44 -8.74 -12.19
CA SER A 39 -10.42 -7.71 -11.98
C SER A 39 -10.95 -6.60 -11.09
N ARG A 40 -12.23 -6.22 -11.23
CA ARG A 40 -12.88 -5.28 -10.33
C ARG A 40 -12.87 -5.77 -8.88
N LEU A 41 -13.25 -7.03 -8.66
CA LEU A 41 -13.25 -7.62 -7.32
C LEU A 41 -11.84 -7.71 -6.74
N LEU A 42 -10.86 -8.10 -7.55
CA LEU A 42 -9.46 -8.16 -7.14
C LEU A 42 -8.94 -6.79 -6.69
N HIS A 43 -9.16 -5.76 -7.49
CA HIS A 43 -8.73 -4.40 -7.15
C HIS A 43 -9.43 -3.86 -5.89
N ARG A 44 -10.72 -4.14 -5.69
CA ARG A 44 -11.43 -3.79 -4.44
C ARG A 44 -10.84 -4.48 -3.22
N LYS A 45 -10.47 -5.76 -3.32
CA LYS A 45 -9.83 -6.50 -2.21
C LYS A 45 -8.49 -5.86 -1.83
N PHE A 46 -7.65 -5.55 -2.83
CA PHE A 46 -6.37 -4.90 -2.57
C PHE A 46 -6.53 -3.49 -1.97
N ALA A 47 -7.47 -2.68 -2.46
CA ALA A 47 -7.77 -1.38 -1.87
C ALA A 47 -8.08 -1.49 -0.36
N GLY A 48 -8.92 -2.46 0.01
CA GLY A 48 -9.25 -2.73 1.43
C GLY A 48 -8.04 -3.13 2.27
N LEU A 49 -7.15 -3.99 1.75
CA LEU A 49 -5.93 -4.40 2.44
C LEU A 49 -4.99 -3.21 2.68
N TYR A 50 -4.79 -2.36 1.66
CA TYR A 50 -3.95 -1.19 1.78
C TYR A 50 -4.54 -0.13 2.72
N HIS A 51 -5.85 0.08 2.72
CA HIS A 51 -6.51 0.96 3.71
C HIS A 51 -6.43 0.43 5.14
N ALA A 52 -6.49 -0.89 5.35
CA ALA A 52 -6.29 -1.45 6.69
C ALA A 52 -4.86 -1.17 7.18
N ARG A 53 -3.89 -1.32 6.28
CA ARG A 53 -2.48 -1.10 6.59
C ARG A 53 -2.13 0.38 6.79
N SER A 54 -2.74 1.29 6.04
CA SER A 54 -2.53 2.74 6.21
C SER A 54 -3.14 3.31 7.51
N ARG A 55 -3.85 2.49 8.30
CA ARG A 55 -4.46 2.87 9.58
C ARG A 55 -3.82 2.15 10.77
N SER A 56 -2.84 1.28 10.51
CA SER A 56 -2.08 0.51 11.51
C SER A 56 -0.86 1.31 11.95
#